data_AF-A0A3P7P311-F1
#
_entry.id   AF-A0A3P7P311-F1
#
_cell.length_a   1.000
_cell.length_b   1.000
_cell.length_c   1.000
_cell.angle_alpha   90.00
_cell.angle_beta   90.00
_cell.angle_gamma   90.00
#
_symmetry.space_group_name_H-M   'P 1'
#
loop_
_entity.id
_entity.type
_entity.pdbx_description
1 polymer ?
#
loop_
_entity_poly.entity_id
_entity_poly.type
_entity_poly.pdbx_seq_one_letter_code
_entity_poly.pdbx_strand_id
1 'polypeptide(L)'
;MTHQETQMFEDQLALIHCLPQLNNLRVAGKLTDLTIELVKSDQLKNVCLQHIKATFEATGASYFFIRLPPDAVLSLLRADDLQVDSEESLFKTIERWVSPLGEVDETRVAHAASMMKEMRWYQVAANFRNQLDDEDGFWNTNVECL
;
A
#
# COMPACT_ATOMS: atom_id res chain seq x y z
N MET A 1 -26.20 11.23 -38.05
CA MET A 1 -24.92 10.49 -37.92
C MET A 1 -24.45 10.70 -36.50
N THR A 2 -24.65 9.70 -35.65
CA THR A 2 -24.46 9.75 -34.20
C THR A 2 -22.98 9.70 -33.87
N HIS A 3 -22.46 10.77 -33.24
CA HIS A 3 -21.16 10.79 -32.60
C HIS A 3 -21.15 9.75 -31.47
N GLN A 4 -20.31 8.72 -31.60
CA GLN A 4 -19.97 7.84 -30.50
C GLN A 4 -19.10 8.61 -29.52
N GLU A 5 -19.66 8.86 -28.34
CA GLU A 5 -18.89 9.20 -27.15
C GLU A 5 -17.97 8.01 -26.84
N THR A 6 -16.68 8.21 -27.01
CA THR A 6 -15.64 7.33 -26.48
C THR A 6 -15.72 7.39 -24.95
N GLN A 7 -16.53 6.51 -24.37
CA GLN A 7 -16.53 6.28 -22.94
C GLN A 7 -15.18 5.67 -22.54
N MET A 8 -14.34 6.50 -21.93
CA MET A 8 -13.23 6.06 -21.10
C MET A 8 -13.78 5.30 -19.90
N PHE A 9 -13.88 3.98 -20.01
CA PHE A 9 -13.94 3.06 -18.87
C PHE A 9 -12.61 2.31 -18.77
N GLU A 10 -11.50 3.06 -18.72
CA GLU A 10 -10.28 2.54 -18.11
C GLU A 10 -10.53 2.50 -16.58
N ASP A 11 -10.13 1.39 -15.94
CA ASP A 11 -10.08 1.18 -14.48
C ASP A 11 -11.29 0.71 -13.67
N GLN A 12 -12.41 0.26 -14.25
CA GLN A 12 -13.50 -0.18 -13.37
C GLN A 12 -13.29 -1.53 -12.65
N LEU A 13 -12.34 -2.40 -13.05
CA LEU A 13 -12.31 -3.78 -12.52
C LEU A 13 -10.90 -4.38 -12.33
N ALA A 14 -9.96 -3.63 -11.73
CA ALA A 14 -8.71 -4.22 -11.22
C ALA A 14 -8.98 -5.43 -10.28
N LEU A 15 -10.07 -5.37 -9.50
CA LEU A 15 -10.53 -6.45 -8.62
C LEU A 15 -10.92 -7.75 -9.35
N ILE A 16 -11.33 -7.69 -10.62
CA ILE A 16 -11.71 -8.89 -11.38
C ILE A 16 -10.49 -9.66 -11.87
N HIS A 17 -9.39 -8.95 -12.13
CA HIS A 17 -8.14 -9.61 -12.49
C HIS A 17 -7.52 -10.36 -11.31
N CYS A 18 -7.75 -9.89 -10.07
CA CYS A 18 -7.26 -10.57 -8.87
C CYS A 18 -8.04 -11.85 -8.54
N LEU A 19 -9.32 -11.94 -8.93
CA LEU A 19 -10.19 -13.08 -8.63
C LEU A 19 -11.13 -13.39 -9.81
N PRO A 20 -10.80 -14.37 -10.68
CA PRO A 20 -11.61 -14.71 -11.84
C PRO A 20 -13.03 -15.18 -11.48
N GLN A 21 -13.25 -15.63 -10.24
CA GLN A 21 -14.55 -16.00 -9.70
C GLN A 21 -15.53 -14.80 -9.64
N LEU A 22 -15.03 -13.59 -9.41
CA LEU A 22 -15.83 -12.36 -9.40
C LEU A 22 -16.32 -11.98 -10.81
N ASN A 23 -15.63 -12.40 -11.87
CA ASN A 23 -16.07 -12.15 -13.24
C ASN A 23 -17.41 -12.85 -13.55
N ASN A 24 -17.57 -14.09 -13.12
CA ASN A 24 -18.80 -14.86 -13.33
C ASN A 24 -20.00 -14.23 -12.60
N LEU A 25 -19.77 -13.67 -11.42
CA LEU A 25 -20.79 -12.98 -10.62
C LEU A 25 -21.15 -11.61 -11.21
N ARG A 26 -20.20 -10.92 -11.83
CA ARG A 26 -20.43 -9.71 -12.63
C ARG A 26 -21.33 -10.00 -13.82
N VAL A 27 -20.97 -11.00 -14.61
CA VAL A 27 -21.75 -11.40 -15.80
C VAL A 27 -23.17 -11.81 -15.40
N ALA A 28 -23.33 -12.42 -14.22
CA ALA A 28 -24.64 -12.78 -13.67
C ALA A 28 -25.46 -11.60 -13.09
N GLY A 29 -24.94 -10.36 -13.08
CA GLY A 29 -25.63 -9.19 -12.54
C GLY A 29 -25.81 -9.19 -11.01
N LYS A 30 -25.23 -10.16 -10.31
CA LYS A 30 -25.33 -10.31 -8.84
C LYS A 30 -24.28 -9.49 -8.10
N LEU A 31 -23.33 -8.91 -8.83
CA LEU A 31 -22.19 -8.22 -8.23
C LEU A 31 -22.62 -6.95 -7.49
N THR A 32 -23.73 -6.28 -7.82
CA THR A 32 -24.12 -5.03 -7.14
C THR A 32 -24.50 -5.23 -5.68
N ASP A 33 -25.39 -6.20 -5.40
CA ASP A 33 -25.79 -6.57 -4.03
C ASP A 33 -24.63 -7.20 -3.27
N LEU A 34 -23.91 -8.12 -3.94
CA LEU A 34 -22.71 -8.71 -3.37
C LEU A 34 -21.62 -7.67 -3.15
N THR A 35 -21.48 -6.60 -3.94
CA THR A 35 -20.44 -5.57 -3.72
C THR A 35 -20.66 -4.89 -2.38
N ILE A 36 -21.90 -4.60 -2.01
CA ILE A 36 -22.23 -4.00 -0.71
C ILE A 36 -21.94 -4.99 0.43
N GLU A 37 -22.28 -6.26 0.26
CA GLU A 37 -21.97 -7.31 1.25
C GLU A 37 -20.48 -7.66 1.31
N LEU A 38 -19.78 -7.64 0.19
CA LEU A 38 -18.37 -7.99 0.02
C LEU A 38 -17.49 -6.87 0.59
N VAL A 39 -17.88 -5.60 0.41
CA VAL A 39 -17.29 -4.45 1.12
C VAL A 39 -17.47 -4.59 2.64
N LYS A 40 -18.57 -5.20 3.09
CA LYS A 40 -18.83 -5.50 4.52
C LYS A 40 -18.24 -6.83 4.98
N SER A 41 -17.81 -7.70 4.07
CA SER A 41 -17.38 -9.05 4.38
C SER A 41 -15.97 -9.04 4.92
N ASP A 42 -15.84 -9.39 6.20
CA ASP A 42 -14.53 -9.57 6.84
C ASP A 42 -13.69 -10.66 6.16
N GLN A 43 -14.35 -11.59 5.46
CA GLN A 43 -13.65 -12.60 4.66
C GLN A 43 -12.98 -12.00 3.42
N LEU A 44 -13.64 -11.09 2.69
CA LEU A 44 -12.98 -10.40 1.57
C LEU A 44 -11.85 -9.51 2.10
N LYS A 45 -12.09 -8.74 3.17
CA LYS A 45 -11.04 -7.91 3.77
C LYS A 45 -9.83 -8.75 4.14
N ASN A 46 -10.03 -9.91 4.74
CA ASN A 46 -8.94 -10.82 5.09
C ASN A 46 -8.23 -11.35 3.84
N VAL A 47 -8.94 -11.80 2.81
CA VAL A 47 -8.32 -12.26 1.55
C VAL A 47 -7.52 -11.15 0.87
N CYS A 48 -8.07 -9.94 0.77
CA CYS A 48 -7.36 -8.78 0.21
C CYS A 48 -6.12 -8.44 1.03
N LEU A 49 -6.23 -8.45 2.36
CA LEU A 49 -5.13 -8.17 3.27
C LEU A 49 -4.03 -9.23 3.17
N GLN A 50 -4.39 -10.52 3.11
CA GLN A 50 -3.45 -11.61 2.87
C GLN A 50 -2.77 -11.50 1.50
N HIS A 51 -3.51 -11.09 0.47
CA HIS A 51 -2.94 -10.85 -0.85
C HIS A 51 -1.94 -9.69 -0.81
N ILE A 52 -2.32 -8.55 -0.22
CA ILE A 52 -1.44 -7.39 -0.04
C ILE A 52 -0.17 -7.79 0.72
N LYS A 53 -0.29 -8.62 1.76
CA LYS A 53 0.87 -9.11 2.52
C LYS A 53 1.79 -10.00 1.69
N ALA A 54 1.23 -10.89 0.88
CA ALA A 54 1.98 -11.78 0.00
C ALA A 54 2.63 -11.04 -1.18
N THR A 55 2.04 -9.94 -1.63
CA THR A 55 2.53 -9.12 -2.75
C THR A 55 2.92 -7.72 -2.29
N PHE A 56 3.48 -7.59 -1.09
CA PHE A 56 3.69 -6.28 -0.46
C PHE A 56 4.58 -5.38 -1.31
N GLU A 57 5.71 -5.86 -1.82
CA GLU A 57 6.63 -5.03 -2.61
C GLU A 57 5.98 -4.51 -3.91
N ALA A 58 5.26 -5.39 -4.61
CA ALA A 58 4.50 -5.01 -5.79
C ALA A 58 3.36 -4.01 -5.46
N THR A 59 2.76 -4.15 -4.28
CA THR A 59 1.71 -3.25 -3.80
C THR A 59 2.28 -1.91 -3.35
N GLY A 60 3.41 -1.91 -2.63
CA GLY A 60 4.10 -0.71 -2.15
C GLY A 60 4.62 0.17 -3.28
N ALA A 61 4.99 -0.44 -4.43
CA ALA A 61 5.33 0.29 -5.65
C ALA A 61 4.10 0.85 -6.40
N SER A 62 2.89 0.40 -6.08
CA SER A 62 1.65 0.81 -6.75
C SER A 62 1.11 2.13 -6.19
N TYR A 63 0.48 2.93 -7.05
CA TYR A 63 -0.23 4.16 -6.66
C TYR A 63 -1.34 3.91 -5.63
N PHE A 64 -1.86 2.68 -5.56
CA PHE A 64 -2.83 2.28 -4.54
C PHE A 64 -2.28 2.47 -3.12
N PHE A 65 -1.03 2.11 -2.86
CA PHE A 65 -0.44 2.15 -1.52
C PHE A 65 -0.32 3.59 -0.99
N ILE A 66 0.05 4.52 -1.85
CA ILE A 66 0.14 5.97 -1.55
C ILE A 66 -1.22 6.54 -1.08
N ARG A 67 -2.33 5.94 -1.51
CA ARG A 67 -3.68 6.37 -1.14
C ARG A 67 -4.20 5.73 0.14
N LEU A 68 -3.46 4.79 0.73
CA LEU A 68 -3.86 4.16 1.98
C LEU A 68 -3.78 5.15 3.14
N PRO A 69 -4.77 5.14 4.05
CA PRO A 69 -4.72 5.97 5.24
C PRO A 69 -3.59 5.52 6.18
N PRO A 70 -3.04 6.42 7.00
CA PRO A 70 -1.88 6.14 7.86
C PRO A 70 -2.10 4.92 8.77
N ASP A 71 -3.29 4.80 9.38
CA ASP A 71 -3.61 3.70 10.29
C ASP A 71 -3.62 2.33 9.60
N ALA A 72 -4.02 2.28 8.32
CA ALA A 72 -4.01 1.05 7.53
C ALA A 72 -2.58 0.63 7.17
N VAL A 73 -1.74 1.60 6.80
CA VAL A 73 -0.31 1.34 6.54
C VAL A 73 0.39 0.86 7.82
N LEU A 74 0.16 1.53 8.95
CA LEU A 74 0.71 1.13 10.24
C LEU A 74 0.25 -0.28 10.66
N SER A 75 -1.03 -0.59 10.49
CA SER A 75 -1.58 -1.92 10.79
C SER A 75 -0.99 -3.01 9.89
N LEU A 76 -0.66 -2.66 8.64
CA LEU A 76 -0.03 -3.58 7.70
C LEU A 76 1.44 -3.84 8.05
N LEU A 77 2.18 -2.80 8.47
CA LEU A 77 3.57 -2.92 8.92
C LEU A 77 3.70 -3.71 10.23
N ARG A 78 2.72 -3.59 11.14
CA ARG A 78 2.63 -4.37 12.37
C ARG A 78 2.28 -5.85 12.17
N ALA A 79 1.96 -6.25 10.94
CA ALA A 79 1.56 -7.62 10.68
C ALA A 79 2.80 -8.52 10.60
N ASP A 80 2.91 -9.51 11.50
CA ASP A 80 4.06 -10.42 11.58
C ASP A 80 4.22 -11.32 10.33
N ASP A 81 3.18 -11.48 9.52
CA ASP A 81 3.10 -12.31 8.32
C ASP A 81 3.41 -11.54 7.02
N LEU A 82 3.91 -10.31 7.11
CA LEU A 82 4.28 -9.50 5.96
C LEU A 82 5.45 -10.14 5.19
N GLN A 83 5.25 -10.45 3.91
CA GLN A 83 6.30 -11.01 3.05
C GLN A 83 7.06 -9.87 2.39
N VAL A 84 8.27 -9.59 2.89
CA VAL A 84 9.21 -8.63 2.34
C VAL A 84 10.58 -9.27 2.22
N ASP A 85 11.30 -8.94 1.15
CA ASP A 85 12.64 -9.49 0.93
C ASP A 85 13.65 -8.90 1.92
N SER A 86 13.44 -7.64 2.33
CA SER A 86 14.22 -6.99 3.39
C SER A 86 13.48 -5.83 4.08
N GLU A 87 13.98 -5.42 5.24
CA GLU A 87 13.52 -4.20 5.92
C GLU A 87 13.83 -2.94 5.11
N GLU A 88 14.82 -2.96 4.20
CA GLU A 88 15.06 -1.82 3.31
C GLU A 88 13.90 -1.62 2.31
N SER A 89 13.26 -2.70 1.86
CA SER A 89 12.04 -2.60 1.03
C SER A 89 10.89 -1.95 1.79
N LEU A 90 10.77 -2.21 3.10
CA LEU A 90 9.80 -1.54 3.96
C LEU A 90 10.10 -0.05 4.07
N PHE A 91 11.36 0.31 4.31
CA PHE A 91 11.78 1.71 4.35
C PHE A 91 11.41 2.45 3.07
N LYS A 92 11.79 1.92 1.90
CA LYS A 92 11.51 2.54 0.60
C LYS A 92 10.01 2.68 0.34
N THR A 93 9.21 1.77 0.88
CA THR A 93 7.76 1.82 0.78
C THR A 93 7.18 2.95 1.64
N ILE A 94 7.68 3.12 2.88
CA ILE A 94 7.31 4.24 3.76
C ILE A 94 7.76 5.56 3.13
N GLU A 95 9.00 5.63 2.64
CA GLU A 95 9.54 6.79 1.93
C GLU A 95 8.63 7.20 0.77
N ARG A 96 8.29 6.27 -0.11
CA ARG A 96 7.38 6.52 -1.24
C ARG A 96 5.98 6.92 -0.81
N TRP A 97 5.51 6.43 0.35
CA TRP A 97 4.22 6.83 0.91
C TRP A 97 4.26 8.26 1.45
N VAL A 98 5.37 8.70 2.05
CA VAL A 98 5.58 10.06 2.55
C VAL A 98 5.83 11.05 1.40
N SER A 99 6.58 10.64 0.37
CA SER A 99 6.97 11.48 -0.77
C SER A 99 6.56 10.87 -2.13
N PRO A 100 5.25 10.72 -2.41
CA PRO A 100 4.77 10.00 -3.59
C PRO A 100 5.15 10.62 -4.93
N LEU A 101 5.41 11.93 -4.95
CA LEU A 101 5.88 12.68 -6.12
C LEU A 101 7.28 13.30 -5.88
N GLY A 102 7.99 12.84 -4.85
CA GLY A 102 9.26 13.42 -4.39
C GLY A 102 9.10 14.64 -3.48
N GLU A 103 7.89 15.20 -3.37
CA GLU A 103 7.56 16.24 -2.37
C GLU A 103 7.16 15.57 -1.06
N VAL A 104 7.84 15.93 0.03
CA VAL A 104 7.57 15.42 1.37
C VAL A 104 6.25 15.98 1.88
N ASP A 105 5.29 15.10 2.16
CA ASP A 105 4.04 15.47 2.82
C ASP A 105 4.26 15.52 4.34
N GLU A 106 4.39 16.73 4.90
CA GLU A 106 4.62 16.95 6.34
C GLU A 106 3.56 16.27 7.23
N THR A 107 2.32 16.15 6.75
CA THR A 107 1.26 15.47 7.51
C THR A 107 1.55 13.98 7.64
N ARG A 108 2.12 13.38 6.58
CA ARG A 108 2.53 11.98 6.56
C ARG A 108 3.82 11.74 7.34
N VAL A 109 4.73 12.71 7.40
CA VAL A 109 5.97 12.60 8.19
C VAL A 109 5.68 12.32 9.67
N ALA A 110 4.66 12.97 10.25
CA ALA A 110 4.25 12.71 11.63
C ALA A 110 3.82 11.25 11.85
N HIS A 111 3.15 10.65 10.87
CA HIS A 111 2.75 9.25 10.90
C HIS A 111 3.89 8.30 10.56
N ALA A 112 4.82 8.72 9.70
CA ALA A 112 5.98 7.93 9.31
C ALA A 112 6.85 7.58 10.52
N ALA A 113 7.03 8.51 11.48
CA ALA A 113 7.74 8.22 12.73
C ALA A 113 7.16 7.01 13.48
N SER A 114 5.83 6.85 13.49
CA SER A 114 5.18 5.69 14.10
C SER A 114 5.42 4.40 13.29
N MET A 115 5.50 4.50 11.97
CA MET A 115 5.79 3.37 11.08
C MET A 115 7.24 2.91 11.19
N MET A 116 8.18 3.85 11.32
CA MET A 116 9.62 3.61 11.45
C MET A 116 9.96 2.90 12.78
N LYS A 117 9.19 3.12 13.84
CA LYS A 117 9.34 2.39 15.13
C LYS A 117 8.98 0.91 15.04
N GLU A 118 8.14 0.52 14.08
CA GLU A 118 7.75 -0.89 13.87
C GLU A 118 8.81 -1.65 13.06
N MET A 119 9.73 -0.95 12.40
CA MET A 119 10.78 -1.57 11.61
C MET A 119 11.80 -2.30 12.48
N ARG A 120 12.28 -3.44 11.99
CA ARG A 120 13.34 -4.20 12.64
C ARG A 120 14.69 -3.65 12.22
N TRP A 121 15.04 -2.48 12.75
CA TRP A 121 16.28 -1.78 12.41
C TRP A 121 17.51 -2.65 12.49
N TYR A 122 17.60 -3.58 13.44
CA TYR A 122 18.72 -4.51 13.56
C TYR A 122 18.94 -5.41 12.33
N GLN A 123 17.91 -5.65 11.50
CA GLN A 123 17.99 -6.42 10.26
C GLN A 123 18.33 -5.57 9.04
N VAL A 124 18.18 -4.23 9.13
CA VAL A 124 18.59 -3.30 8.07
C VAL A 124 20.11 -3.36 7.91
N ALA A 125 20.58 -3.51 6.68
CA ALA A 125 21.99 -3.63 6.37
C ALA A 125 22.79 -2.37 6.75
N ALA A 126 24.01 -2.56 7.27
CA ALA A 126 24.83 -1.46 7.80
C ALA A 126 25.19 -0.42 6.74
N ASN A 127 25.41 -0.85 5.49
CA ASN A 127 25.63 0.05 4.36
C ASN A 127 24.41 0.94 4.08
N PHE A 128 23.20 0.41 4.25
CA PHE A 128 21.97 1.19 4.08
C PHE A 128 21.83 2.23 5.20
N ARG A 129 22.12 1.87 6.46
CA ARG A 129 22.08 2.84 7.57
C ARG A 129 23.09 3.98 7.39
N ASN A 130 24.32 3.67 6.99
CA ASN A 130 25.32 4.69 6.70
C ASN A 130 24.87 5.62 5.56
N GLN A 131 24.19 5.08 4.54
CA GLN A 131 23.64 5.89 3.45
C GLN A 131 22.54 6.84 3.96
N LEU A 132 21.67 6.39 4.86
CA LEU A 132 20.64 7.24 5.46
C LEU A 132 21.23 8.38 6.31
N ASP A 133 22.37 8.16 6.96
CA ASP A 133 23.09 9.18 7.72
C ASP A 133 23.74 10.24 6.79
N ASP A 134 24.16 9.84 5.58
CA ASP A 134 24.78 10.72 4.59
C ASP A 134 23.75 11.51 3.74
N GLU A 135 22.50 11.03 3.65
CA GLU A 135 21.42 11.62 2.85
C GLU A 135 20.45 12.47 3.68
N ASP A 136 20.13 13.67 3.18
CA ASP A 136 19.05 14.49 3.73
C ASP A 136 17.69 13.96 3.25
N GLY A 137 16.93 13.35 4.17
CA GLY A 137 15.59 12.82 3.90
C GLY A 137 14.58 13.14 5.00
N PHE A 138 13.34 12.67 4.82
CA PHE A 138 12.24 12.94 5.77
C PHE A 138 12.50 12.39 7.18
N TRP A 139 13.40 11.40 7.29
CA TRP A 139 13.84 10.77 8.55
C TRP A 139 14.69 11.69 9.43
N ASN A 140 15.37 12.70 8.86
CA ASN A 140 16.15 13.68 9.63
C ASN A 140 15.30 14.82 10.18
N THR A 141 14.09 15.01 9.62
CA THR A 141 13.18 16.11 9.99
C THR A 141 12.46 15.85 11.31
N ASN A 142 12.30 14.59 11.71
CA ASN A 142 11.64 14.21 12.95
C ASN A 142 12.53 13.26 13.75
N VAL A 143 12.93 13.69 14.95
CA VAL A 143 13.76 12.91 15.88
C VAL A 143 13.13 11.59 16.30
N GLU A 144 11.83 11.39 16.10
CA GLU A 144 11.16 10.12 16.38
C GLU A 144 11.28 9.08 15.24
N CYS A 145 11.88 9.45 14.10
CA CYS A 145 12.13 8.56 12.97
C CYS A 145 13.44 7.76 13.09
N LEU A 146 14.32 8.12 14.03
CA LEU A 146 15.61 7.48 14.35
C LEU A 146 15.60 6.92 15.78
#